data_AF-E9FW35-F1
#
_entry.id   AF-E9FW35-F1
#
_cell.length_a   1.000
_cell.length_b   1.000
_cell.length_c   1.000
_cell.angle_alpha   90.00
_cell.angle_beta   90.00
_cell.angle_gamma   90.00
#
_symmetry.space_group_name_H-M   'P 1'
#
loop_
_entity.id
_entity.type
_entity.pdbx_description
1 polymer ?
#
loop_
_entity_poly.entity_id
_entity_poly.type
_entity_poly.pdbx_seq_one_letter_code
_entity_poly.pdbx_strand_id
1 'polypeptide(L)'
;MAKRNSLPKWALTSFPGSGVTWTRQMIEGLTGIYTGSVHVRDPLPYREDNEENMGITDNPFCGCTLIDKDHEATSGIFERKQYLELLHVKEYSQIINVTYNYRGVLLLRNPMDVVFAHQNHLLVGKFNTAPTEAFRGPEWDELVETVAYAWANHAIRWIEQIKQGTVIFYENLLGDDAQLELERLLDSMDFQPRPVDTNRMRCTLAHRDKSEYKRSNKTRLTTN
;
A
#
# COMPACT_ATOMS: atom_id res chain seq x y z
N MET A 1 -6.45 8.69 17.95
CA MET A 1 -7.10 7.45 17.49
C MET A 1 -8.55 7.44 17.93
N ALA A 2 -9.43 6.75 17.20
CA ALA A 2 -10.84 6.61 17.60
C ALA A 2 -10.98 5.73 18.86
N LYS A 3 -12.18 5.68 19.45
CA LYS A 3 -12.44 4.77 20.58
C LYS A 3 -12.25 3.31 20.11
N ARG A 4 -11.79 2.43 21.00
CA ARG A 4 -11.67 1.00 20.66
C ARG A 4 -13.02 0.44 20.20
N ASN A 5 -12.98 -0.37 19.15
CA ASN A 5 -14.11 -1.00 18.48
C ASN A 5 -15.17 -0.02 17.97
N SER A 6 -14.80 1.24 17.69
CA SER A 6 -15.74 2.25 17.20
C SER A 6 -15.78 2.37 15.68
N LEU A 7 -14.77 1.87 14.98
CA LEU A 7 -14.70 1.88 13.52
C LEU A 7 -14.71 0.45 12.95
N PRO A 8 -15.39 0.23 11.80
CA PRO A 8 -15.26 -1.01 11.06
C PRO A 8 -13.81 -1.22 10.60
N LYS A 9 -13.36 -2.47 10.57
CA LYS A 9 -12.03 -2.82 10.04
C LYS A 9 -12.06 -2.78 8.52
N TRP A 10 -11.07 -2.11 7.94
CA TRP A 10 -10.88 -2.00 6.50
C TRP A 10 -9.44 -2.37 6.14
N ALA A 11 -9.26 -3.15 5.08
CA ALA A 11 -7.94 -3.40 4.52
C ALA A 11 -7.60 -2.35 3.47
N LEU A 12 -6.45 -1.68 3.61
CA LEU A 12 -5.76 -1.04 2.49
C LEU A 12 -4.72 -2.05 2.00
N THR A 13 -5.15 -2.92 1.09
CA THR A 13 -4.30 -4.00 0.61
C THR A 13 -3.55 -3.61 -0.65
N SER A 14 -2.33 -4.13 -0.80
CA SER A 14 -1.54 -3.98 -2.00
C SER A 14 -0.39 -4.97 -2.01
N PHE A 15 0.18 -5.24 -3.18
CA PHE A 15 1.50 -5.86 -3.26
C PHE A 15 2.59 -4.87 -2.76
N PRO A 16 3.65 -5.31 -2.05
CA PRO A 16 4.77 -4.47 -1.66
C PRO A 16 5.37 -3.68 -2.83
N GLY A 17 5.55 -2.37 -2.65
CA GLY A 17 6.04 -1.48 -3.72
C GLY A 17 4.94 -0.76 -4.51
N SER A 18 3.66 -1.03 -4.25
CA SER A 18 2.53 -0.32 -4.87
C SER A 18 2.20 1.06 -4.29
N GLY A 19 2.95 1.54 -3.28
CA GLY A 19 2.77 2.90 -2.74
C GLY A 19 1.78 3.03 -1.58
N VAL A 20 1.55 1.96 -0.81
CA VAL A 20 0.61 1.96 0.32
C VAL A 20 0.96 2.98 1.41
N THR A 21 2.24 3.18 1.73
CA THR A 21 2.68 4.18 2.72
C THR A 21 2.28 5.59 2.29
N TRP A 22 2.48 5.92 1.01
CA TRP A 22 2.09 7.22 0.46
C TRP A 22 0.57 7.41 0.41
N THR A 23 -0.16 6.35 0.09
CA THR A 23 -1.64 6.37 0.12
C THR A 23 -2.17 6.63 1.52
N ARG A 24 -1.57 6.01 2.55
CA ARG A 24 -1.90 6.28 3.96
C ARG A 24 -1.69 7.73 4.35
N GLN A 25 -0.59 8.35 3.92
CA GLN A 25 -0.36 9.78 4.16
C GLN A 25 -1.49 10.64 3.58
N MET A 26 -1.91 10.36 2.35
CA MET A 26 -3.01 11.13 1.75
C MET A 26 -4.33 10.93 2.51
N ILE A 27 -4.63 9.70 2.94
CA ILE A 27 -5.82 9.41 3.75
C ILE A 27 -5.77 10.18 5.09
N GLU A 28 -4.64 10.17 5.78
CA GLU A 28 -4.47 10.88 7.06
C GLU A 28 -4.50 12.39 6.89
N GLY A 29 -3.82 12.92 5.87
CA GLY A 29 -3.82 14.33 5.49
C GLY A 29 -5.21 14.85 5.13
N LEU A 30 -6.05 13.99 4.56
CA LEU A 30 -7.39 14.32 4.11
C LEU A 30 -8.46 14.15 5.22
N THR A 31 -8.36 13.10 6.03
CA THR A 31 -9.39 12.71 7.02
C THR A 31 -9.02 13.08 8.45
N GLY A 32 -7.72 13.16 8.77
CA GLY A 32 -7.22 13.56 10.08
C GLY A 32 -7.35 12.43 11.09
N ILE A 33 -7.71 11.26 10.59
CA ILE A 33 -7.86 10.02 11.33
C ILE A 33 -6.70 9.14 10.93
N TYR A 34 -6.06 8.57 11.94
CA TYR A 34 -4.94 7.64 11.78
C TYR A 34 -5.32 6.39 10.98
N THR A 35 -4.40 5.93 10.16
CA THR A 35 -4.42 4.63 9.49
C THR A 35 -3.50 3.65 10.20
N GLY A 36 -3.82 2.37 10.21
CA GLY A 36 -3.02 1.33 10.87
C GLY A 36 -2.17 0.50 9.92
N SER A 37 -1.52 -0.53 10.47
CA SER A 37 -0.86 -1.59 9.72
C SER A 37 -0.92 -2.88 10.51
N VAL A 38 -1.21 -4.00 9.85
CA VAL A 38 -1.17 -5.34 10.48
C VAL A 38 0.25 -5.77 10.86
N HIS A 39 1.27 -5.10 10.34
CA HIS A 39 2.67 -5.35 10.67
C HIS A 39 3.11 -4.45 11.82
N VAL A 40 3.40 -5.07 12.97
CA VAL A 40 3.93 -4.37 14.16
C VAL A 40 5.27 -3.73 13.82
N ARG A 41 5.51 -2.50 14.31
CA ARG A 41 6.68 -1.65 13.98
C ARG A 41 6.78 -1.21 12.53
N ASP A 42 5.72 -1.34 11.74
CA ASP A 42 5.69 -0.63 10.46
C ASP A 42 5.88 0.87 10.71
N PRO A 43 6.69 1.56 9.90
CA PRO A 43 6.90 2.98 10.08
C PRO A 43 5.59 3.74 9.91
N LEU A 44 5.44 4.80 10.69
CA LEU A 44 4.33 5.75 10.54
C LEU A 44 4.32 6.34 9.12
N PRO A 45 3.13 6.66 8.58
CA PRO A 45 3.03 7.31 7.28
C PRO A 45 3.79 8.63 7.23
N TYR A 46 3.83 9.38 8.34
CA TYR A 46 4.65 10.58 8.48
C TYR A 46 5.91 10.28 9.31
N ARG A 47 7.05 10.84 8.90
CA ARG A 47 8.34 10.74 9.57
C ARG A 47 8.72 12.15 9.99
N GLU A 48 8.88 12.38 11.29
CA GLU A 48 9.63 13.54 11.75
C GLU A 48 11.11 13.18 11.73
N ASP A 49 11.94 14.07 11.19
CA ASP A 49 13.38 13.86 10.97
C ASP A 49 14.18 13.61 12.26
N ASN A 50 13.56 13.71 13.44
CA ASN A 50 14.24 13.73 14.74
C ASN A 50 13.72 12.72 15.78
N GLU A 51 12.76 11.84 15.44
CA GLU A 51 12.27 10.84 16.41
C GLU A 51 12.80 9.44 16.10
N GLU A 52 13.19 8.72 17.17
CA GLU A 52 13.34 7.26 17.13
C GLU A 52 12.01 6.68 16.65
N ASN A 53 12.00 6.25 15.39
CA ASN A 53 10.79 5.80 14.70
C ASN A 53 10.33 4.46 15.31
N MET A 54 9.62 4.54 16.45
CA MET A 54 9.13 3.37 17.20
C MET A 54 8.13 2.54 16.39
N GLY A 55 7.64 3.09 15.26
CA GLY A 55 6.66 2.47 14.37
C GLY A 55 5.30 2.32 15.04
N ILE A 56 4.37 1.66 14.35
CA ILE A 56 3.04 1.37 14.89
C ILE A 56 3.18 0.27 15.94
N THR A 57 2.86 0.60 17.18
CA THR A 57 2.90 -0.32 18.34
C THR A 57 1.51 -0.71 18.84
N ASP A 58 0.47 0.01 18.42
CA ASP A 58 -0.91 -0.26 18.78
C ASP A 58 -1.44 -1.53 18.11
N ASN A 59 -2.42 -2.17 18.75
CA ASN A 59 -3.12 -3.33 18.18
C ASN A 59 -3.84 -2.90 16.89
N PRO A 60 -3.44 -3.41 15.71
CA PRO A 60 -4.04 -3.00 14.44
C PRO A 60 -5.51 -3.38 14.31
N PHE A 61 -5.97 -4.31 15.14
CA PHE A 61 -7.35 -4.78 15.15
C PHE A 61 -8.21 -4.14 16.25
N CYS A 62 -7.73 -3.07 16.89
CA CYS A 62 -8.47 -2.41 17.97
C CYS A 62 -9.71 -1.65 17.50
N GLY A 63 -9.96 -1.53 16.19
CA GLY A 63 -11.07 -0.76 15.63
C GLY A 63 -10.95 0.74 15.90
N CYS A 64 -9.71 1.24 15.97
CA CYS A 64 -9.38 2.63 16.31
C CYS A 64 -8.83 3.44 15.12
N THR A 65 -8.54 2.77 14.01
CA THR A 65 -7.95 3.30 12.77
C THR A 65 -9.00 3.32 11.67
N LEU A 66 -8.82 4.20 10.69
CA LEU A 66 -9.76 4.32 9.57
C LEU A 66 -9.64 3.13 8.60
N ILE A 67 -8.40 2.73 8.31
CA ILE A 67 -8.04 1.65 7.40
C ILE A 67 -6.64 1.15 7.72
N ASP A 68 -6.37 -0.13 7.53
CA ASP A 68 -5.12 -0.79 7.93
C ASP A 68 -4.36 -1.33 6.72
N LYS A 69 -3.07 -0.97 6.61
CA LYS A 69 -2.17 -1.56 5.61
C LYS A 69 -2.07 -3.07 5.83
N ASP A 70 -2.24 -3.82 4.73
CA ASP A 70 -2.07 -5.26 4.74
C ASP A 70 -1.51 -5.78 3.40
N HIS A 71 -0.37 -6.46 3.44
CA HIS A 71 0.24 -7.11 2.28
C HIS A 71 -0.14 -8.60 2.18
N GLU A 72 -0.91 -9.12 3.13
CA GLU A 72 -1.29 -10.52 3.21
C GLU A 72 -0.04 -11.43 3.15
N ALA A 73 -0.03 -12.44 2.27
CA ALA A 73 1.08 -13.35 2.06
C ALA A 73 2.17 -12.80 1.11
N THR A 74 2.10 -11.53 0.70
CA THR A 74 3.02 -10.98 -0.33
C THR A 74 4.27 -10.30 0.23
N SER A 75 4.38 -10.18 1.55
CA SER A 75 5.55 -9.58 2.19
C SER A 75 6.80 -10.46 2.06
N GLY A 76 7.86 -9.91 1.45
CA GLY A 76 9.18 -10.55 1.43
C GLY A 76 9.27 -11.80 0.56
N ILE A 77 8.54 -11.84 -0.57
CA ILE A 77 8.63 -12.96 -1.51
C ILE A 77 10.00 -12.97 -2.20
N PHE A 78 10.71 -14.09 -2.10
CA PHE A 78 11.93 -14.36 -2.86
C PHE A 78 11.71 -15.48 -3.89
N GLU A 79 10.90 -16.48 -3.54
CA GLU A 79 10.62 -17.64 -4.38
C GLU A 79 9.11 -17.90 -4.50
N ARG A 80 8.67 -18.33 -5.69
CA ARG A 80 7.26 -18.67 -5.94
C ARG A 80 6.73 -19.77 -5.03
N LYS A 81 7.56 -20.78 -4.74
CA LYS A 81 7.17 -21.90 -3.87
C LYS A 81 6.82 -21.41 -2.45
N GLN A 82 7.67 -20.55 -1.87
CA GLN A 82 7.44 -19.98 -0.54
C GLN A 82 6.15 -19.15 -0.50
N TYR A 83 5.88 -18.37 -1.56
CA TYR A 83 4.62 -17.63 -1.68
C TYR A 83 3.41 -18.57 -1.66
N LEU A 84 3.42 -19.62 -2.48
CA LEU A 84 2.34 -20.61 -2.53
C LEU A 84 2.18 -21.34 -1.19
N GLU A 85 3.27 -21.70 -0.53
CA GLU A 85 3.22 -22.33 0.80
C GLU A 85 2.59 -21.38 1.84
N LEU A 86 2.95 -20.10 1.84
CA LEU A 86 2.33 -19.11 2.75
C LEU A 86 0.82 -19.00 2.53
N LEU A 87 0.36 -19.02 1.27
CA LEU A 87 -1.07 -19.00 0.96
C LEU A 87 -1.83 -20.21 1.52
N HIS A 88 -1.19 -21.38 1.56
CA HIS A 88 -1.81 -22.61 2.07
C HIS A 88 -1.70 -22.77 3.59
N VAL A 89 -0.58 -22.34 4.20
CA VAL A 89 -0.22 -22.71 5.58
C VAL A 89 -0.77 -21.76 6.64
N LYS A 90 -1.39 -20.62 6.28
CA LYS A 90 -1.63 -19.55 7.27
C LYS A 90 -2.97 -18.81 7.16
N GLU A 91 -3.98 -19.41 6.52
CA GLU A 91 -5.28 -18.75 6.30
C GLU A 91 -5.19 -17.35 5.66
N TYR A 92 -4.03 -16.99 5.08
CA TYR A 92 -3.79 -15.67 4.52
C TYR A 92 -4.82 -15.36 3.44
N SER A 93 -5.15 -16.35 2.62
CA SER A 93 -6.17 -16.25 1.58
C SER A 93 -7.58 -15.96 2.10
N GLN A 94 -7.84 -16.17 3.39
CA GLN A 94 -9.11 -15.94 4.05
C GLN A 94 -9.13 -14.66 4.89
N ILE A 95 -8.01 -13.92 4.98
CA ILE A 95 -7.90 -12.74 5.86
C ILE A 95 -8.98 -11.69 5.55
N ILE A 96 -9.33 -11.52 4.28
CA ILE A 96 -10.39 -10.61 3.83
C ILE A 96 -11.75 -10.96 4.47
N ASN A 97 -12.08 -12.25 4.61
CA ASN A 97 -13.28 -12.70 5.29
C ASN A 97 -13.12 -12.62 6.81
N VAL A 98 -12.11 -13.31 7.35
CA VAL A 98 -11.93 -13.54 8.79
C VAL A 98 -11.67 -12.24 9.56
N THR A 99 -10.89 -11.32 8.98
CA THR A 99 -10.46 -10.09 9.65
C THR A 99 -11.31 -8.90 9.25
N TYR A 100 -11.60 -8.77 7.96
CA TYR A 100 -12.17 -7.55 7.39
C TYR A 100 -13.64 -7.68 7.01
N ASN A 101 -14.24 -8.87 7.13
CA ASN A 101 -15.63 -9.11 6.71
C ASN A 101 -15.90 -8.62 5.27
N TYR A 102 -14.99 -8.96 4.35
CA TYR A 102 -15.02 -8.59 2.94
C TYR A 102 -14.91 -7.08 2.63
N ARG A 103 -14.41 -6.29 3.58
CA ARG A 103 -14.13 -4.86 3.41
C ARG A 103 -12.69 -4.62 2.94
N GLY A 104 -12.51 -3.99 1.79
CA GLY A 104 -11.16 -3.75 1.27
C GLY A 104 -11.07 -2.67 0.21
N VAL A 105 -9.99 -1.90 0.29
CA VAL A 105 -9.49 -1.04 -0.78
C VAL A 105 -8.24 -1.70 -1.34
N LEU A 106 -8.30 -2.14 -2.59
CA LEU A 106 -7.15 -2.71 -3.29
C LEU A 106 -6.40 -1.62 -4.05
N LEU A 107 -5.16 -1.35 -3.64
CA LEU A 107 -4.25 -0.45 -4.35
C LEU A 107 -3.40 -1.24 -5.35
N LEU A 108 -3.67 -1.01 -6.63
CA LEU A 108 -2.90 -1.54 -7.75
C LEU A 108 -1.89 -0.51 -8.23
N ARG A 109 -0.78 -1.03 -8.78
CA ARG A 109 0.26 -0.28 -9.46
C ARG A 109 0.70 -1.09 -10.66
N ASN A 110 1.23 -0.43 -11.70
CA ASN A 110 1.82 -1.12 -12.84
C ASN A 110 2.76 -2.25 -12.37
N PRO A 111 2.55 -3.50 -12.82
CA PRO A 111 3.29 -4.66 -12.33
C PRO A 111 4.79 -4.56 -12.61
N MET A 112 5.22 -3.95 -13.71
CA MET A 112 6.65 -3.76 -14.00
C MET A 112 7.30 -2.84 -12.97
N ASP A 113 6.63 -1.75 -12.62
CA ASP A 113 7.09 -0.82 -11.58
C ASP A 113 7.19 -1.51 -10.21
N VAL A 114 6.29 -2.45 -9.93
CA VAL A 114 6.31 -3.26 -8.71
C VAL A 114 7.52 -4.20 -8.71
N VAL A 115 7.81 -4.88 -9.82
CA VAL A 115 8.99 -5.76 -9.94
C VAL A 115 10.29 -4.98 -9.71
N PHE A 116 10.46 -3.83 -10.38
CA PHE A 116 11.61 -2.96 -10.13
C PHE A 116 11.66 -2.48 -8.68
N ALA A 117 10.50 -2.18 -8.09
CA ALA A 117 10.43 -1.74 -6.72
C ALA A 117 10.81 -2.81 -5.71
N HIS A 118 10.43 -4.05 -5.98
CA HIS A 118 10.76 -5.21 -5.18
C HIS A 118 12.27 -5.49 -5.23
N GLN A 119 12.87 -5.53 -6.42
CA GLN A 119 14.32 -5.76 -6.58
C GLN A 119 15.16 -4.70 -5.85
N ASN A 120 14.80 -3.42 -5.99
CA ASN A 120 15.45 -2.35 -5.22
C ASN A 120 15.34 -2.59 -3.71
N HIS A 121 14.14 -2.95 -3.23
CA HIS A 121 13.92 -3.20 -1.81
C HIS A 121 14.78 -4.36 -1.29
N LEU A 122 14.89 -5.46 -2.06
CA LEU A 122 15.69 -6.61 -1.69
C LEU A 122 17.18 -6.30 -1.60
N LEU A 123 17.72 -5.52 -2.55
CA LEU A 123 19.16 -5.32 -2.66
C LEU A 123 19.67 -4.13 -1.86
N VAL A 124 18.93 -3.03 -1.84
CA VAL A 124 19.42 -1.73 -1.33
C VAL A 124 18.42 -1.03 -0.41
N GLY A 125 17.31 -1.69 -0.09
CA GLY A 125 16.26 -1.14 0.76
C GLY A 125 15.27 -0.23 0.01
N LYS A 126 14.29 0.33 0.75
CA LYS A 126 13.10 0.97 0.16
C LYS A 126 13.38 2.24 -0.67
N PHE A 127 14.41 2.99 -0.29
CA PHE A 127 14.66 4.36 -0.77
C PHE A 127 15.81 4.46 -1.77
N ASN A 128 16.62 3.40 -1.92
CA ASN A 128 17.77 3.40 -2.79
C ASN A 128 17.46 2.71 -4.11
N THR A 129 18.29 2.96 -5.11
CA THR A 129 18.21 2.30 -6.43
C THR A 129 19.41 1.38 -6.58
N ALA A 130 19.15 0.12 -6.90
CA ALA A 130 20.15 -0.89 -7.19
C ALA A 130 20.89 -0.54 -8.50
N PRO A 131 22.14 -1.01 -8.67
CA PRO A 131 22.89 -0.79 -9.90
C PRO A 131 22.22 -1.48 -11.10
N THR A 132 22.45 -0.98 -12.31
CA THR A 132 21.81 -1.47 -13.55
C THR A 132 22.02 -2.95 -13.80
N GLU A 133 23.14 -3.49 -13.34
CA GLU A 133 23.54 -4.88 -13.46
C GLU A 133 22.61 -5.82 -12.69
N ALA A 134 21.87 -5.31 -11.70
CA ALA A 134 20.92 -6.08 -10.91
C ALA A 134 19.60 -6.37 -11.65
N PHE A 135 19.40 -5.83 -12.85
CA PHE A 135 18.17 -5.94 -13.64
C PHE A 135 18.36 -6.74 -14.92
N ARG A 136 19.25 -7.74 -14.89
CA ARG A 136 19.56 -8.63 -16.02
C ARG A 136 20.06 -9.99 -15.54
N GLY A 137 19.91 -11.00 -16.39
CA GLY A 137 20.42 -12.35 -16.16
C GLY A 137 19.43 -13.25 -15.42
N PRO A 138 19.79 -14.54 -15.22
CA PRO A 138 18.85 -15.57 -14.77
C PRO A 138 18.16 -15.28 -13.44
N GLU A 139 18.87 -14.71 -12.47
CA GLU A 139 18.30 -14.34 -11.16
C GLU A 139 17.23 -13.24 -11.29
N TRP A 140 17.46 -12.27 -12.18
CA TRP A 140 16.48 -11.23 -12.47
C TRP A 140 15.25 -11.81 -13.18
N ASP A 141 15.45 -12.69 -14.16
CA ASP A 141 14.35 -13.31 -14.90
C ASP A 141 13.46 -14.17 -13.97
N GLU A 142 14.05 -14.94 -13.07
CA GLU A 142 13.33 -15.72 -12.05
C GLU A 142 12.55 -14.82 -11.08
N LEU A 143 13.13 -13.69 -10.68
CA LEU A 143 12.45 -12.71 -9.84
C LEU A 143 11.26 -12.08 -10.55
N VAL A 144 11.42 -11.66 -11.81
CA VAL A 144 10.34 -11.09 -12.64
C VAL A 144 9.17 -12.07 -12.69
N GLU A 145 9.46 -13.34 -13.00
CA GLU A 145 8.45 -14.39 -13.06
C GLU A 145 7.75 -14.62 -11.70
N THR A 146 8.51 -14.62 -10.61
CA THR A 146 7.99 -14.85 -9.27
C THR A 146 7.10 -13.70 -8.80
N VAL A 147 7.59 -12.46 -8.94
CA VAL A 147 6.89 -11.25 -8.49
C VAL A 147 5.66 -10.99 -9.37
N ALA A 148 5.76 -11.14 -10.70
CA ALA A 148 4.62 -10.95 -11.60
C ALA A 148 3.49 -11.95 -11.29
N TYR A 149 3.83 -13.21 -11.05
CA TYR A 149 2.84 -14.23 -10.64
C TYR A 149 2.16 -13.87 -9.33
N ALA A 150 2.94 -13.56 -8.29
CA ALA A 150 2.41 -13.27 -6.97
C ALA A 150 1.59 -11.96 -6.93
N TRP A 151 2.00 -10.95 -7.70
CA TRP A 151 1.24 -9.72 -7.91
C TRP A 151 -0.11 -10.01 -8.56
N ALA A 152 -0.12 -10.76 -9.67
CA ALA A 152 -1.35 -11.08 -10.39
C ALA A 152 -2.30 -11.93 -9.53
N ASN A 153 -1.76 -12.93 -8.82
CA ASN A 153 -2.54 -13.77 -7.93
C ASN A 153 -3.15 -12.97 -6.76
N HIS A 154 -2.39 -12.07 -6.12
CA HIS A 154 -2.90 -11.17 -5.09
C HIS A 154 -4.02 -10.28 -5.63
N ALA A 155 -3.80 -9.64 -6.78
CA ALA A 155 -4.81 -8.77 -7.40
C ALA A 155 -6.11 -9.51 -7.69
N ILE A 156 -6.04 -10.67 -8.36
CA ILE A 156 -7.22 -11.49 -8.70
C ILE A 156 -7.98 -11.89 -7.43
N ARG A 157 -7.30 -12.43 -6.43
CA ARG A 157 -7.96 -12.91 -5.19
C ARG A 157 -8.66 -11.80 -4.43
N TRP A 158 -8.10 -10.60 -4.39
CA TRP A 158 -8.75 -9.46 -3.72
C TRP A 158 -9.90 -8.90 -4.56
N ILE A 159 -9.75 -8.79 -5.88
CA ILE A 159 -10.84 -8.38 -6.78
C ILE A 159 -12.05 -9.31 -6.64
N GLU A 160 -11.84 -10.62 -6.60
CA GLU A 160 -12.90 -11.62 -6.50
C GLU A 160 -13.61 -11.64 -5.13
N GLN A 161 -12.92 -11.22 -4.07
CA GLN A 161 -13.41 -11.36 -2.70
C GLN A 161 -13.95 -10.05 -2.08
N ILE A 162 -13.54 -8.87 -2.55
CA ILE A 162 -14.07 -7.60 -2.01
C ILE A 162 -15.59 -7.53 -2.25
N LYS A 163 -16.35 -7.36 -1.17
CA LYS A 163 -17.81 -7.12 -1.22
C LYS A 163 -18.18 -5.68 -0.86
N GLN A 164 -17.35 -5.03 -0.05
CA GLN A 164 -17.51 -3.62 0.30
C GLN A 164 -16.16 -2.92 0.12
N GLY A 165 -16.11 -1.89 -0.71
CA GLY A 165 -14.88 -1.18 -1.03
C GLY A 165 -14.65 -1.02 -2.54
N THR A 166 -13.41 -0.80 -2.93
CA THR A 166 -13.05 -0.47 -4.32
C THR A 166 -11.62 -0.86 -4.67
N VAL A 167 -11.30 -0.85 -5.97
CA VAL A 167 -9.93 -0.93 -6.48
C VAL A 167 -9.48 0.46 -6.90
N ILE A 168 -8.34 0.93 -6.41
CA ILE A 168 -7.70 2.19 -6.79
C ILE A 168 -6.35 1.95 -7.46
N PHE A 169 -5.89 2.93 -8.23
CA PHE A 169 -4.63 2.85 -8.96
C PHE A 169 -3.65 3.91 -8.44
N TYR A 170 -2.43 3.47 -8.15
CA TYR A 170 -1.33 4.34 -7.73
C TYR A 170 -1.08 5.47 -8.72
N GLU A 171 -1.19 5.18 -10.01
CA GLU A 171 -0.97 6.13 -11.09
C GLU A 171 -1.99 7.27 -11.07
N ASN A 172 -3.25 7.00 -10.71
CA ASN A 172 -4.30 8.02 -10.60
C ASN A 172 -4.02 8.99 -9.43
N LEU A 173 -3.34 8.51 -8.38
CA LEU A 173 -2.96 9.35 -7.24
C LEU A 173 -1.82 10.33 -7.57
N LEU A 174 -1.05 10.09 -8.65
CA LEU A 174 0.07 10.94 -9.07
C LEU A 174 -0.38 12.21 -9.79
N GLY A 175 -1.50 12.14 -10.50
CA GLY A 175 -1.91 13.16 -11.47
C GLY A 175 -3.05 14.06 -11.01
N ASP A 176 -3.79 14.55 -11.99
CA ASP A 176 -4.95 15.42 -11.81
C ASP A 176 -6.16 14.64 -11.27
N ASP A 177 -6.22 13.32 -11.51
CA ASP A 177 -7.27 12.43 -11.03
C ASP A 177 -7.16 12.09 -9.52
N ALA A 178 -6.12 12.57 -8.83
CA ALA A 178 -5.85 12.20 -7.45
C ALA A 178 -7.00 12.55 -6.50
N GLN A 179 -7.65 13.70 -6.72
CA GLN A 179 -8.82 14.10 -5.93
C GLN A 179 -9.96 13.09 -6.09
N LEU A 180 -10.32 12.78 -7.33
CA LEU A 180 -11.40 11.84 -7.65
C LEU A 180 -11.13 10.45 -7.09
N GLU A 181 -9.88 9.98 -7.20
CA GLU A 181 -9.50 8.66 -6.70
C GLU A 181 -9.55 8.58 -5.17
N LEU A 182 -9.14 9.64 -4.47
CA LEU A 182 -9.25 9.73 -3.00
C LEU A 182 -10.71 9.85 -2.54
N GLU A 183 -11.54 10.60 -3.25
CA GLU A 183 -12.97 10.69 -2.98
C GLU A 183 -13.66 9.33 -3.16
N ARG A 184 -13.35 8.61 -4.25
CA ARG A 184 -13.83 7.26 -4.54
C ARG A 184 -13.41 6.25 -3.47
N LEU A 185 -12.18 6.34 -2.99
CA LEU A 185 -11.68 5.55 -1.86
C LEU A 185 -12.56 5.76 -0.63
N LEU A 186 -12.75 7.03 -0.22
CA LEU A 186 -13.51 7.36 0.98
C LEU A 186 -15.01 7.05 0.84
N ASP A 187 -15.59 7.24 -0.34
CA ASP A 187 -16.98 6.88 -0.64
C ASP A 187 -17.21 5.38 -0.51
N SER A 188 -16.27 4.56 -1.01
CA SER A 188 -16.37 3.11 -0.92
C SER A 188 -16.37 2.59 0.52
N MET A 189 -15.91 3.42 1.46
CA MET A 189 -15.86 3.13 2.88
C MET A 189 -17.01 3.77 3.68
N ASP A 190 -17.96 4.43 3.02
CA ASP A 190 -19.02 5.22 3.65
C ASP A 190 -18.47 6.27 4.64
N PHE A 191 -17.28 6.81 4.37
CA PHE A 191 -16.59 7.74 5.27
C PHE A 191 -17.38 9.05 5.46
N GLN A 192 -17.39 9.55 6.69
CA GLN A 192 -18.02 10.83 7.07
C GLN A 192 -17.04 11.72 7.84
N PRO A 193 -17.14 13.06 7.72
CA PRO A 193 -18.17 13.81 7.01
C PRO A 193 -17.97 13.88 5.48
N ARG A 194 -19.08 14.03 4.74
CA ARG A 194 -19.10 14.36 3.31
C ARG A 194 -19.82 15.71 3.08
N PRO A 195 -19.37 16.54 2.10
CA PRO A 195 -18.14 16.38 1.33
C PRO A 195 -16.91 16.53 2.22
N VAL A 196 -15.79 15.98 1.76
CA VAL A 196 -14.53 16.10 2.49
C VAL A 196 -14.08 17.56 2.50
N ASP A 197 -13.42 17.98 3.58
CA ASP A 197 -12.95 19.36 3.73
C ASP A 197 -12.04 19.76 2.56
N THR A 198 -12.46 20.79 1.82
CA THR A 198 -11.78 21.26 0.62
C THR A 198 -10.39 21.85 0.91
N ASN A 199 -10.20 22.48 2.07
CA ASN A 199 -8.87 22.98 2.47
C ASN A 199 -7.92 21.83 2.75
N ARG A 200 -8.41 20.75 3.35
CA ARG A 200 -7.63 19.55 3.60
C ARG A 200 -7.31 18.78 2.33
N MET A 201 -8.26 18.66 1.41
CA MET A 201 -8.01 18.12 0.07
C MET A 201 -6.90 18.92 -0.62
N ARG A 202 -7.06 20.25 -0.71
CA ARG A 202 -6.06 21.14 -1.31
C ARG A 202 -4.68 21.01 -0.64
N CYS A 203 -4.62 21.01 0.68
CA CYS A 203 -3.37 20.88 1.43
C CYS A 203 -2.69 19.53 1.20
N THR A 204 -3.46 18.44 1.20
CA THR A 204 -2.98 17.08 0.97
C THR A 204 -2.37 16.96 -0.42
N LEU A 205 -3.08 17.43 -1.45
CA LEU A 205 -2.60 17.38 -2.82
C LEU A 205 -1.39 18.28 -3.06
N ALA A 206 -1.35 19.48 -2.45
CA ALA A 206 -0.22 20.40 -2.57
C ALA A 206 1.08 19.85 -1.95
N HIS A 207 1.00 18.96 -0.96
CA HIS A 207 2.17 18.41 -0.27
C HIS A 207 2.41 16.92 -0.57
N ARG A 208 1.66 16.32 -1.52
CA ARG A 208 1.77 14.89 -1.86
C ARG A 208 3.14 14.50 -2.42
N ASP A 209 3.90 15.47 -2.94
CA ASP A 209 5.21 15.26 -3.56
C ASP A 209 6.39 15.47 -2.60
N LYS A 210 6.15 15.71 -1.31
CA LYS A 210 7.23 15.76 -0.32
C LYS A 210 8.03 14.47 -0.35
N SER A 211 9.36 14.61 -0.42
CA SER A 211 10.34 13.56 -0.72
C SER A 211 10.50 12.50 0.36
N GLU A 212 9.80 12.62 1.49
CA GLU A 212 9.94 11.73 2.64
C GLU A 212 9.61 10.27 2.29
N TYR A 213 8.79 10.02 1.25
CA TYR A 213 8.34 8.66 0.88
C TYR A 213 8.10 8.40 -0.62
N LYS A 214 8.24 9.41 -1.49
CA LYS A 214 8.35 9.19 -2.93
C LYS A 214 9.81 8.93 -3.28
N ARG A 215 10.07 7.91 -4.12
CA ARG A 215 11.39 7.76 -4.74
C ARG A 215 11.70 9.05 -5.49
N SER A 216 12.91 9.58 -5.31
CA SER A 216 13.40 10.71 -6.09
C SER A 216 13.26 10.38 -7.58
N ASN A 217 12.74 11.36 -8.32
CA ASN A 217 12.31 11.32 -9.73
C ASN A 217 12.78 10.12 -10.55
N LYS A 218 11.83 9.44 -11.21
CA LYS A 218 12.09 8.75 -12.46
C LYS A 218 12.64 9.78 -13.45
N THR A 219 13.95 9.91 -13.55
CA THR A 219 14.56 10.47 -14.75
C THR A 219 14.19 9.49 -15.85
N ARG A 220 13.07 9.73 -16.54
CA ARG A 220 12.86 9.15 -17.87
C ARG A 220 14.11 9.55 -18.64
N LEU A 221 14.95 8.57 -18.97
CA LEU A 221 16.03 8.75 -19.92
C LEU A 221 15.37 9.30 -21.19
N THR A 222 15.44 10.61 -21.38
CA THR A 222 15.22 11.23 -22.68
C THR A 222 16.37 10.75 -23.54
N THR A 223 16.11 9.76 -24.39
CA THR A 223 17.02 9.40 -25.46
C THR A 223 17.09 10.61 -26.40
N ASN A 224 18.28 11.23 -26.47
CA ASN A 224 18.68 12.06 -27.60
C ASN A 224 18.92 11.16 -28.82
#